data_AF-A0A1Y3KGB2-F1
#
_entry.id   AF-A0A1Y3KGB2-F1
#
_cell.length_a   1.000
_cell.length_b   1.000
_cell.length_c   1.000
_cell.angle_alpha   90.00
_cell.angle_beta   90.00
_cell.angle_gamma   90.00
#
_symmetry.space_group_name_H-M   'P 1'
#
loop_
_entity.id
_entity.type
_entity.pdbx_description
1 polymer ?
#
loop_
_entity_poly.entity_id
_entity_poly.type
_entity_poly.pdbx_seq_one_letter_code
_entity_poly.pdbx_strand_id
1 'polypeptide(L)'
;MSNLIVCDVAIKQDAEGRYCLNDLHKAAGANPNHKPAEWLRYSIAKDLIDELKVGNPTLSPIKAVTGRTGGTYVVKELVYAYAMWISPKFNLEVIRSYDRLATEGVAVHYKAVEDVLDDPLSYMEKVIAQAKQLKAERDRLSAENAVMSVQNAVMHAELNLLTVDEYRALTHRYFNHSYKIRLGQAAAKLMRAQGQQPAQQKRTVHTRNGEQEVRVNVYTRAVLEQAERELAV
;
A
#
# COMPACT_ATOMS: atom_id res chain seq x y z
N MET A 1 -3.33 12.03 -21.83
CA MET A 1 -4.22 12.60 -20.78
C MET A 1 -5.56 11.92 -20.94
N SER A 2 -5.95 11.06 -19.99
CA SER A 2 -7.20 10.30 -20.07
C SER A 2 -8.30 11.09 -19.38
N ASN A 3 -9.17 11.73 -20.16
CA ASN A 3 -10.31 12.46 -19.63
C ASN A 3 -11.29 11.45 -19.03
N LEU A 4 -11.50 11.50 -17.72
CA LEU A 4 -12.52 10.68 -17.08
C LEU A 4 -13.88 11.34 -17.35
N ILE A 5 -14.72 10.63 -18.10
CA ILE A 5 -16.12 11.01 -18.31
C ILE A 5 -16.94 10.20 -17.32
N VAL A 6 -17.41 10.85 -16.24
CA VAL A 6 -18.39 10.27 -15.31
C VAL A 6 -19.70 10.98 -15.54
N CYS A 7 -20.77 10.23 -15.85
CA CYS A 7 -22.09 10.80 -16.14
C CYS A 7 -22.08 11.91 -17.22
N ASP A 8 -21.26 11.75 -18.28
CA ASP A 8 -21.12 12.72 -19.38
C ASP A 8 -20.42 14.04 -19.02
N VAL A 9 -19.74 14.06 -17.86
CA VAL A 9 -19.01 15.24 -17.38
C VAL A 9 -17.51 15.01 -17.53
N ALA A 10 -16.84 15.93 -18.24
CA ALA A 10 -15.39 15.99 -18.26
C ALA A 10 -14.88 16.58 -16.93
N ILE A 11 -14.17 15.77 -16.14
CA ILE A 11 -13.64 16.18 -14.83
C ILE A 11 -12.16 16.53 -14.97
N LYS A 12 -11.76 17.69 -14.43
CA LYS A 12 -10.35 18.11 -14.43
C LYS A 12 -9.48 17.14 -13.65
N GLN A 13 -8.30 16.87 -14.19
CA GLN A 13 -7.28 16.06 -13.55
C GLN A 13 -6.06 16.92 -13.18
N ASP A 14 -5.47 16.66 -12.02
CA ASP A 14 -4.22 17.30 -11.62
C ASP A 14 -2.98 16.54 -12.13
N ALA A 15 -1.79 17.09 -11.87
CA ALA A 15 -0.53 16.50 -12.34
C ALA A 15 -0.21 15.13 -11.72
N GLU A 16 -0.83 14.78 -10.59
CA GLU A 16 -0.66 13.50 -9.89
C GLU A 16 -1.77 12.50 -10.30
N GLY A 17 -2.64 12.86 -11.26
CA GLY A 17 -3.66 11.97 -11.79
C GLY A 17 -4.99 11.98 -11.01
N ARG A 18 -5.19 12.90 -10.06
CA ARG A 18 -6.42 13.01 -9.26
C ARG A 18 -7.47 13.90 -9.95
N TYR A 19 -8.74 13.59 -9.74
CA TYR A 19 -9.89 14.23 -10.36
C TYR A 19 -10.60 15.21 -9.41
N CYS A 20 -11.08 16.33 -9.94
CA CYS A 20 -11.75 17.39 -9.19
C CYS A 20 -13.21 17.01 -8.82
N LEU A 21 -13.49 16.74 -7.54
CA LEU A 21 -14.85 16.49 -7.06
C LEU A 21 -15.77 17.70 -7.19
N ASN A 22 -15.23 18.91 -7.14
CA ASN A 22 -16.04 20.13 -7.28
C ASN A 22 -16.65 20.25 -8.68
N ASP A 23 -15.97 19.78 -9.72
CA ASP A 23 -16.51 19.81 -11.08
C ASP A 23 -17.67 18.81 -11.22
N LEU A 24 -17.52 17.61 -10.63
CA LEU A 24 -18.59 16.63 -10.56
C LEU A 24 -19.78 17.13 -9.73
N HIS A 25 -19.53 17.77 -8.58
CA HIS A 25 -20.56 18.37 -7.73
C HIS A 25 -21.37 19.43 -8.49
N LYS A 26 -20.70 20.30 -9.23
CA LYS A 26 -21.35 21.32 -10.07
C LYS A 26 -22.20 20.70 -11.16
N ALA A 27 -21.67 19.71 -11.86
CA ALA A 27 -22.39 19.05 -12.93
C ALA A 27 -23.59 18.23 -12.43
N ALA A 28 -23.53 17.72 -11.20
CA ALA A 28 -24.64 17.06 -10.52
C ALA A 28 -25.71 18.03 -9.94
N GLY A 29 -25.64 19.33 -10.26
CA GLY A 29 -26.62 20.33 -9.85
C GLY A 29 -26.25 21.13 -8.60
N ALA A 30 -25.01 21.04 -8.11
CA ALA A 30 -24.46 21.89 -7.05
C ALA A 30 -25.27 21.93 -5.74
N ASN A 31 -26.00 20.86 -5.39
CA ASN A 31 -26.81 20.81 -4.18
C ASN A 31 -25.94 21.09 -2.93
N PRO A 32 -26.28 22.08 -2.08
CA PRO A 32 -25.49 22.44 -0.91
C PRO A 32 -25.23 21.29 0.07
N ASN A 33 -26.13 20.31 0.16
CA ASN A 33 -25.99 19.15 1.05
C ASN A 33 -25.01 18.11 0.52
N HIS A 34 -24.70 18.16 -0.78
CA HIS A 34 -23.82 17.21 -1.45
C HIS A 34 -22.41 17.74 -1.65
N LYS A 35 -21.99 18.79 -0.93
CA LYS A 35 -20.64 19.33 -1.08
C LYS A 35 -19.58 18.24 -0.80
N PRO A 36 -18.47 18.18 -1.58
CA PRO A 36 -17.39 17.24 -1.33
C PRO A 36 -16.84 17.28 0.10
N ALA A 37 -16.78 18.47 0.70
CA ALA A 37 -16.36 18.64 2.09
C ALA A 37 -17.30 17.96 3.10
N GLU A 38 -18.61 17.88 2.82
CA GLU A 38 -19.56 17.17 3.69
C GLU A 38 -19.43 15.67 3.53
N TRP A 39 -19.25 15.17 2.29
CA TRP A 39 -19.02 13.75 2.04
C TRP A 39 -17.81 13.19 2.81
N LEU A 40 -16.71 13.95 2.85
CA LEU A 40 -15.49 13.56 3.56
C LEU A 40 -15.64 13.47 5.08
N ARG A 41 -16.76 13.96 5.64
CA ARG A 41 -17.05 13.84 7.08
C ARG A 41 -17.60 12.47 7.44
N TYR A 42 -18.25 11.79 6.50
CA TYR A 42 -18.83 10.46 6.72
C TYR A 42 -17.73 9.43 6.98
N SER A 43 -17.99 8.48 7.89
CA SER A 43 -17.04 7.41 8.21
C SER A 43 -16.66 6.61 6.97
N ILE A 44 -17.65 6.24 6.14
CA ILE A 44 -17.42 5.43 4.94
C ILE A 44 -16.40 6.05 3.97
N ALA A 45 -16.38 7.38 3.84
CA ALA A 45 -15.43 8.07 2.98
C ALA A 45 -14.02 8.06 3.60
N LYS A 46 -13.92 8.20 4.92
CA LYS A 46 -12.64 8.15 5.65
C LYS A 46 -12.05 6.75 5.62
N ASP A 47 -12.88 5.73 5.89
CA ASP A 47 -12.48 4.33 5.88
C ASP A 47 -11.98 3.94 4.48
N LEU A 48 -12.68 4.36 3.42
CA LEU A 48 -12.24 4.14 2.04
C LEU A 48 -10.92 4.85 1.71
N ILE A 49 -10.73 6.08 2.19
CA ILE A 49 -9.47 6.82 2.03
C ILE A 49 -8.32 6.09 2.72
N ASP A 50 -8.54 5.55 3.91
CA ASP A 50 -7.51 4.86 4.67
C ASP A 50 -7.14 3.52 4.02
N GLU A 51 -8.11 2.77 3.50
CA GLU A 51 -7.85 1.56 2.70
C GLU A 51 -7.02 1.85 1.44
N LEU A 52 -7.33 2.96 0.75
CA LEU A 52 -6.57 3.39 -0.43
C LEU A 52 -5.11 3.75 -0.10
N LYS A 53 -4.84 4.30 1.09
CA LYS A 53 -3.45 4.56 1.53
C LYS A 53 -2.67 3.27 1.79
N VAL A 54 -3.34 2.22 2.26
CA VAL A 54 -2.72 0.91 2.46
C VAL A 54 -2.34 0.29 1.12
N GLY A 55 -3.24 0.35 0.13
CA GLY A 55 -3.00 -0.20 -1.21
C GLY A 55 -1.95 0.57 -2.03
N ASN A 56 -1.82 1.89 -1.83
CA ASN A 56 -0.80 2.69 -2.49
C ASN A 56 -0.26 3.81 -1.57
N PRO A 57 0.81 3.53 -0.80
CA PRO A 57 1.37 4.49 0.15
C PRO A 57 2.02 5.73 -0.50
N THR A 58 2.34 5.65 -1.79
CA THR A 58 3.13 6.67 -2.49
C THR A 58 2.26 7.82 -3.01
N LEU A 59 1.00 7.56 -3.36
CA LEU A 59 0.07 8.55 -3.87
C LEU A 59 -0.93 8.95 -2.78
N SER A 60 -1.00 10.24 -2.42
CA SER A 60 -2.05 10.72 -1.53
C SER A 60 -3.41 10.64 -2.25
N PRO A 61 -4.38 9.86 -1.76
CA PRO A 61 -5.65 9.61 -2.45
C PRO A 61 -6.55 10.84 -2.53
N ILE A 62 -6.27 11.87 -1.71
CA ILE A 62 -6.97 13.14 -1.68
C ILE A 62 -5.98 14.30 -1.54
N LYS A 63 -6.31 15.43 -2.18
CA LYS A 63 -5.64 16.72 -2.01
C LYS A 63 -6.66 17.85 -2.06
N ALA A 64 -6.71 18.64 -1.00
CA ALA A 64 -7.45 19.88 -0.97
C ALA A 64 -6.52 21.03 -1.41
N VAL A 65 -6.91 21.73 -2.47
CA VAL A 65 -6.22 22.94 -2.93
C VAL A 65 -7.07 24.15 -2.56
N THR A 66 -6.48 25.12 -1.87
CA THR A 66 -7.15 26.38 -1.51
C THR A 66 -6.96 27.45 -2.59
N GLY A 67 -7.83 28.46 -2.63
CA GLY A 67 -7.74 29.59 -3.56
C GLY A 67 -8.84 29.63 -4.63
N ARG A 68 -8.74 30.59 -5.57
CA ARG A 68 -9.78 30.90 -6.57
C ARG A 68 -10.07 29.75 -7.54
N THR A 69 -9.06 28.93 -7.81
CA THR A 69 -9.15 27.68 -8.62
C THR A 69 -9.04 26.43 -7.75
N GLY A 70 -9.19 26.60 -6.42
CA GLY A 70 -9.11 25.53 -5.45
C GLY A 70 -10.23 24.51 -5.58
N GLY A 71 -9.96 23.31 -5.10
CA GLY A 71 -10.92 22.21 -5.11
C GLY A 71 -10.42 20.99 -4.37
N THR A 72 -11.34 20.03 -4.19
CA THR A 72 -11.01 18.73 -3.63
C THR A 72 -10.68 17.79 -4.78
N TYR A 73 -9.42 17.38 -4.89
CA TYR A 73 -8.93 16.44 -5.89
C TYR A 73 -8.78 15.07 -5.26
N VAL A 74 -9.30 14.03 -5.91
CA VAL A 74 -9.31 12.67 -5.39
C VAL A 74 -8.98 11.64 -6.47
N VAL A 75 -8.50 10.46 -6.07
CA VAL A 75 -8.31 9.33 -6.99
C VAL A 75 -9.64 8.83 -7.56
N LYS A 76 -9.58 8.09 -8.68
CA LYS A 76 -10.74 7.70 -9.49
C LYS A 76 -11.79 6.92 -8.69
N GLU A 77 -11.37 6.07 -7.77
CA GLU A 77 -12.19 5.25 -6.88
C GLU A 77 -13.10 6.14 -6.02
N LEU A 78 -12.52 7.21 -5.46
CA LEU A 78 -13.25 8.18 -4.65
C LEU A 78 -14.22 9.03 -5.47
N VAL A 79 -13.95 9.24 -6.77
CA VAL A 79 -14.91 9.89 -7.68
C VAL A 79 -16.17 9.03 -7.81
N TYR A 80 -16.02 7.72 -8.01
CA TYR A 80 -17.16 6.82 -8.10
C TYR A 80 -17.91 6.70 -6.78
N ALA A 81 -17.19 6.57 -5.66
CA ALA A 81 -17.81 6.51 -4.33
C ALA A 81 -18.63 7.77 -4.02
N TYR A 82 -18.09 8.95 -4.35
CA TYR A 82 -18.82 10.21 -4.24
C TYR A 82 -20.03 10.27 -5.19
N ALA A 83 -19.88 9.84 -6.45
CA ALA A 83 -20.97 9.78 -7.42
C ALA A 83 -22.13 8.87 -6.96
N MET A 84 -21.81 7.73 -6.35
CA MET A 84 -22.80 6.83 -5.75
C MET A 84 -23.52 7.46 -4.55
N TRP A 85 -22.80 8.23 -3.73
CA TRP A 85 -23.39 8.92 -2.59
C TRP A 85 -24.39 10.01 -3.02
N ILE A 86 -24.05 10.82 -4.02
CA ILE A 86 -24.92 11.92 -4.47
C ILE A 86 -26.08 11.45 -5.36
N SER A 87 -25.96 10.31 -6.03
CA SER A 87 -26.95 9.79 -6.99
C SER A 87 -27.32 8.36 -6.66
N PRO A 88 -28.45 8.14 -5.94
CA PRO A 88 -28.96 6.80 -5.66
C PRO A 88 -29.23 5.98 -6.92
N LYS A 89 -29.69 6.63 -8.00
CA LYS A 89 -29.90 5.98 -9.29
C LYS A 89 -28.59 5.42 -9.85
N PHE A 90 -27.52 6.22 -9.86
CA PHE A 90 -26.22 5.76 -10.32
C PHE A 90 -25.66 4.64 -9.44
N ASN A 91 -25.86 4.74 -8.12
CA ASN A 91 -25.46 3.71 -7.17
C ASN A 91 -26.11 2.34 -7.49
N LEU A 92 -27.42 2.33 -7.68
CA LEU A 92 -28.15 1.10 -8.03
C LEU A 92 -27.67 0.49 -9.37
N GLU A 93 -27.38 1.32 -10.37
CA GLU A 93 -26.85 0.85 -11.65
C GLU A 93 -25.47 0.21 -11.50
N VAL A 94 -24.58 0.77 -10.66
CA VAL A 94 -23.28 0.15 -10.38
C VAL A 94 -23.45 -1.18 -9.64
N ILE A 95 -24.30 -1.23 -8.62
CA ILE A 95 -24.59 -2.46 -7.87
C ILE A 95 -25.08 -3.57 -8.81
N ARG A 96 -26.08 -3.27 -9.65
CA ARG A 96 -26.62 -4.24 -10.63
C ARG A 96 -25.62 -4.64 -11.70
N SER A 97 -24.74 -3.74 -12.10
CA SER A 97 -23.70 -4.06 -13.09
C SER A 97 -22.63 -4.98 -12.50
N TYR A 98 -22.25 -4.76 -11.23
CA TYR A 98 -21.36 -5.65 -10.51
C TYR A 98 -22.00 -7.03 -10.27
N ASP A 99 -23.27 -7.06 -9.87
CA ASP A 99 -24.01 -8.31 -9.64
C ASP A 99 -24.10 -9.18 -10.90
N ARG A 100 -24.42 -8.57 -12.05
CA ARG A 100 -24.37 -9.24 -13.36
C ARG A 100 -22.98 -9.78 -13.66
N LEU A 101 -21.94 -8.98 -13.46
CA LEU A 101 -20.55 -9.41 -13.69
C LEU A 101 -20.18 -10.61 -12.81
N ALA A 102 -20.57 -10.59 -11.54
CA ALA A 102 -20.27 -11.65 -10.58
C ALA A 102 -21.05 -12.94 -10.88
N THR A 103 -22.29 -12.83 -11.35
CA THR A 103 -23.18 -13.97 -11.60
C THR A 103 -22.99 -14.58 -12.99
N GLU A 104 -22.90 -13.74 -14.02
CA GLU A 104 -22.86 -14.16 -15.43
C GLU A 104 -21.41 -14.22 -15.97
N GLY A 105 -20.44 -13.69 -15.23
CA GLY A 105 -19.04 -13.59 -15.66
C GLY A 105 -18.76 -12.48 -16.68
N VAL A 106 -19.81 -11.79 -17.14
CA VAL A 106 -19.74 -10.69 -18.12
C VAL A 106 -20.73 -9.59 -17.71
N ALA A 107 -20.37 -8.33 -17.95
CA ALA A 107 -21.30 -7.22 -17.85
C ALA A 107 -21.07 -6.22 -18.98
N VAL A 108 -22.17 -5.76 -19.59
CA VAL A 108 -22.15 -4.72 -20.62
C VAL A 108 -22.60 -3.40 -20.01
N HIS A 109 -21.79 -2.36 -20.20
CA HIS A 109 -22.12 -1.00 -19.80
C HIS A 109 -23.22 -0.42 -20.70
N TYR A 110 -24.18 0.34 -20.16
CA TYR A 110 -25.36 0.79 -20.92
C TYR A 110 -25.02 1.57 -22.21
N LYS A 111 -23.95 2.38 -22.20
CA LYS A 111 -23.47 3.11 -23.38
C LYS A 111 -22.90 2.22 -24.49
N ALA A 112 -22.53 0.99 -24.17
CA ALA A 112 -21.97 0.05 -25.12
C ALA A 112 -23.03 -0.92 -25.65
N VAL A 113 -24.31 -0.79 -25.26
CA VAL A 113 -25.36 -1.72 -25.67
C VAL A 113 -25.54 -1.70 -27.19
N GLU A 114 -25.64 -0.50 -27.79
CA GLU A 114 -25.75 -0.34 -29.24
C GLU A 114 -24.50 -0.88 -29.95
N ASP A 115 -23.30 -0.45 -29.53
CA ASP A 115 -22.03 -0.95 -30.08
C ASP A 115 -21.94 -2.49 -30.08
N VAL A 116 -22.36 -3.14 -28.99
CA VAL A 116 -22.35 -4.61 -28.86
C VAL A 116 -23.34 -5.28 -29.81
N LEU A 117 -24.51 -4.68 -29.99
CA LEU A 117 -25.57 -5.25 -30.84
C LEU A 117 -25.31 -5.00 -32.33
N ASP A 118 -24.81 -3.81 -32.68
CA ASP A 118 -24.60 -3.38 -34.06
C ASP A 118 -23.27 -3.87 -34.64
N ASP A 119 -22.20 -3.89 -33.84
CA ASP A 119 -20.87 -4.40 -34.23
C ASP A 119 -20.20 -5.21 -33.09
N PRO A 120 -20.67 -6.44 -32.85
CA PRO A 120 -20.16 -7.28 -31.77
C PRO A 120 -18.68 -7.62 -31.93
N LEU A 121 -18.17 -7.71 -33.17
CA LEU A 121 -16.77 -8.08 -33.42
C LEU A 121 -15.83 -6.97 -32.98
N SER A 122 -16.09 -5.72 -33.37
CA SER A 122 -15.27 -4.58 -32.93
C SER A 122 -15.32 -4.40 -31.42
N TYR A 123 -16.49 -4.61 -30.80
CA TYR A 123 -16.59 -4.59 -29.35
C TYR A 123 -15.72 -5.68 -28.69
N MET A 124 -15.80 -6.92 -29.19
CA MET A 124 -15.00 -8.02 -28.65
C MET A 124 -13.50 -7.82 -28.85
N GLU A 125 -13.07 -7.20 -29.95
CA GLU A 125 -11.66 -6.81 -30.14
C GLU A 125 -11.18 -5.83 -29.05
N LYS A 126 -12.00 -4.84 -28.68
CA LYS A 126 -11.70 -3.91 -27.58
C LYS A 126 -11.61 -4.66 -26.24
N VAL A 127 -12.52 -5.61 -25.99
CA VAL A 127 -12.50 -6.45 -24.78
C VAL A 127 -11.22 -7.30 -24.72
N ILE A 128 -10.81 -7.93 -25.83
CA ILE A 128 -9.58 -8.71 -25.92
C ILE A 128 -8.35 -7.83 -25.69
N ALA A 129 -8.33 -6.61 -26.26
CA ALA A 129 -7.25 -5.66 -26.05
C ALA A 129 -7.12 -5.28 -24.57
N GLN A 130 -8.23 -5.02 -23.88
CA GLN A 130 -8.24 -4.77 -22.44
C GLN A 130 -7.75 -5.98 -21.64
N ALA A 131 -8.20 -7.19 -21.97
CA ALA A 131 -7.74 -8.42 -21.32
C ALA A 131 -6.22 -8.61 -21.45
N LYS A 132 -5.65 -8.30 -22.62
CA LYS A 132 -4.19 -8.34 -22.83
C LYS A 132 -3.45 -7.33 -21.95
N GLN A 133 -3.97 -6.10 -21.82
CA GLN A 133 -3.39 -5.08 -20.95
C GLN A 133 -3.41 -5.49 -19.49
N LEU A 134 -4.56 -5.98 -18.99
CA LEU A 134 -4.71 -6.45 -17.62
C LEU A 134 -3.79 -7.63 -17.31
N LYS A 135 -3.64 -8.56 -18.26
CA LYS A 135 -2.69 -9.67 -18.12
C LYS A 135 -1.25 -9.15 -17.99
N ALA A 136 -0.85 -8.22 -18.85
CA ALA A 136 0.50 -7.64 -18.82
C ALA A 136 0.77 -6.88 -17.51
N GLU A 137 -0.20 -6.12 -17.02
CA GLU A 137 -0.12 -5.42 -15.73
C GLU A 137 0.01 -6.40 -14.56
N ARG A 138 -0.81 -7.45 -14.52
CA ARG A 138 -0.73 -8.51 -13.51
C ARG A 138 0.64 -9.18 -13.51
N ASP A 139 1.15 -9.56 -14.69
CA ASP A 139 2.44 -10.23 -14.82
C ASP A 139 3.59 -9.30 -14.39
N ARG A 140 3.50 -7.99 -14.71
CA ARG A 140 4.42 -6.95 -14.23
C ARG A 140 4.39 -6.81 -12.71
N LEU A 141 3.21 -6.64 -12.11
CA LEU A 141 3.05 -6.52 -10.65
C LEU A 141 3.54 -7.78 -9.93
N SER A 142 3.30 -8.96 -10.50
CA SER A 142 3.83 -10.22 -9.97
C SER A 142 5.36 -10.25 -9.99
N ALA A 143 5.99 -9.76 -11.06
CA ALA A 143 7.44 -9.67 -11.14
C ALA A 143 8.01 -8.63 -10.14
N GLU A 144 7.37 -7.47 -10.02
CA GLU A 144 7.75 -6.43 -9.05
C GLU A 144 7.64 -6.94 -7.62
N ASN A 145 6.55 -7.61 -7.26
CA ASN A 145 6.37 -8.24 -5.96
C ASN A 145 7.40 -9.35 -5.69
N ALA A 146 7.79 -10.12 -6.70
CA ALA A 146 8.84 -11.13 -6.56
C ALA A 146 10.21 -10.49 -6.29
N VAL A 147 10.56 -9.42 -7.01
CA VAL A 147 11.80 -8.66 -6.78
C VAL A 147 11.79 -8.02 -5.39
N MET A 148 10.67 -7.37 -5.02
CA MET A 148 10.49 -6.77 -3.69
C MET A 148 10.61 -7.82 -2.57
N SER A 149 10.06 -9.02 -2.77
CA SER A 149 10.20 -10.13 -1.81
C SER A 149 11.65 -10.56 -1.63
N VAL A 150 12.42 -10.68 -2.71
CA VAL A 150 13.85 -10.98 -2.64
C VAL A 150 14.63 -9.85 -1.98
N GLN A 151 14.37 -8.59 -2.35
CA GLN A 151 15.00 -7.42 -1.73
C GLN A 151 14.68 -7.33 -0.24
N ASN A 152 13.43 -7.58 0.16
CA ASN A 152 13.04 -7.65 1.57
C ASN A 152 13.75 -8.80 2.30
N ALA A 153 13.91 -9.96 1.67
CA ALA A 153 14.65 -11.08 2.27
C ALA A 153 16.14 -10.74 2.46
N VAL A 154 16.77 -10.09 1.48
CA VAL A 154 18.16 -9.60 1.59
C VAL A 154 18.27 -8.51 2.66
N MET A 155 17.36 -7.54 2.65
CA MET A 155 17.28 -6.48 3.66
C MET A 155 17.10 -7.07 5.06
N HIS A 156 16.24 -8.08 5.23
CA HIS A 156 16.08 -8.79 6.50
C HIS A 156 17.33 -9.57 6.91
N ALA A 157 18.12 -10.08 5.96
CA ALA A 157 19.38 -10.74 6.24
C ALA A 157 20.51 -9.74 6.60
N GLU A 158 20.57 -8.58 5.94
CA GLU A 158 21.62 -7.58 6.08
C GLU A 158 21.38 -6.60 7.24
N LEU A 159 20.14 -6.12 7.44
CA LEU A 159 19.80 -5.09 8.44
C LEU A 159 19.55 -5.62 9.85
N ASN A 160 19.58 -6.94 10.08
CA ASN A 160 19.29 -7.52 11.40
C ASN A 160 20.51 -8.10 12.11
N LEU A 161 21.74 -7.85 11.65
CA LEU A 161 22.95 -8.20 12.41
C LEU A 161 23.13 -7.22 13.58
N LEU A 162 22.66 -7.64 14.75
CA LEU A 162 22.65 -6.88 15.98
C LEU A 162 23.67 -7.44 16.97
N THR A 163 24.38 -6.56 17.66
CA THR A 163 25.01 -6.91 18.93
C THR A 163 23.94 -7.16 19.98
N VAL A 164 24.29 -7.90 21.04
CA VAL A 164 23.37 -8.12 22.18
C VAL A 164 22.90 -6.80 22.80
N ASP A 165 23.76 -5.77 22.81
CA ASP A 165 23.41 -4.45 23.34
C ASP A 165 22.50 -3.64 22.40
N GLU A 166 22.65 -3.75 21.08
CA GLU A 166 21.73 -3.16 20.10
C GLU A 166 20.35 -3.84 20.17
N TYR A 167 20.31 -5.18 20.29
CA TYR A 167 19.07 -5.93 20.48
C TYR A 167 18.34 -5.55 21.77
N ARG A 168 19.08 -5.41 22.87
CA ARG A 168 18.54 -4.88 24.15
C ARG A 168 17.91 -3.51 23.97
N ALA A 169 18.59 -2.61 23.25
CA ALA A 169 18.10 -1.26 22.99
C ALA A 169 16.82 -1.28 22.14
N LEU A 170 16.79 -2.08 21.07
CA LEU A 170 15.64 -2.21 20.16
C LEU A 170 14.40 -2.81 20.83
N THR A 171 14.59 -3.75 21.75
CA THR A 171 13.49 -4.40 22.48
C THR A 171 13.05 -3.63 23.72
N HIS A 172 13.73 -2.52 24.05
CA HIS A 172 13.50 -1.72 25.24
C HIS A 172 13.51 -2.53 26.55
N ARG A 173 14.33 -3.61 26.62
CA ARG A 173 14.44 -4.48 27.79
C ARG A 173 15.66 -4.14 28.64
N TYR A 174 15.57 -4.42 29.94
CA TYR A 174 16.71 -4.36 30.84
C TYR A 174 17.42 -5.71 30.90
N PHE A 175 18.67 -5.77 30.45
CA PHE A 175 19.54 -6.93 30.60
C PHE A 175 20.72 -6.57 31.50
N ASN A 176 20.91 -7.32 32.59
CA ASN A 176 22.12 -7.20 33.39
C ASN A 176 23.33 -7.79 32.63
N HIS A 177 24.54 -7.50 33.10
CA HIS A 177 25.77 -7.91 32.41
C HIS A 177 25.86 -9.43 32.19
N SER A 178 25.52 -10.22 33.22
CA SER A 178 25.51 -11.68 33.15
C SER A 178 24.52 -12.22 32.13
N TYR A 179 23.32 -11.62 32.04
CA TYR A 179 22.30 -11.99 31.07
C TYR A 179 22.76 -11.70 29.64
N LYS A 180 23.38 -10.54 29.40
CA LYS A 180 23.95 -10.21 28.09
C LYS A 180 24.99 -11.23 27.62
N ILE A 181 25.88 -11.66 28.53
CA ILE A 181 26.88 -12.68 28.22
C ILE A 181 26.21 -14.02 27.89
N ARG A 182 25.27 -14.47 28.73
CA ARG A 182 24.53 -15.73 28.50
C ARG A 182 23.74 -15.71 27.19
N LEU A 183 23.09 -14.60 26.87
CA LEU A 183 22.34 -14.41 25.63
C LEU A 183 23.26 -14.50 24.40
N GLY A 184 24.42 -13.83 24.44
CA GLY A 184 25.43 -13.94 23.38
C GLY A 184 25.98 -15.36 23.23
N GLN A 185 26.22 -16.07 24.34
CA GLN A 185 26.68 -17.47 24.32
C GLN A 185 25.61 -18.42 23.77
N ALA A 186 24.35 -18.26 24.16
CA ALA A 186 23.22 -19.04 23.66
C ALA A 186 23.01 -18.81 22.17
N ALA A 187 23.01 -17.56 21.72
CA ALA A 187 22.93 -17.20 20.30
C ALA A 187 24.08 -17.81 19.48
N ALA A 188 25.32 -17.73 19.98
CA ALA A 188 26.47 -18.36 19.32
C ALA A 188 26.37 -19.90 19.29
N LYS A 189 25.78 -20.53 20.32
CA LYS A 189 25.52 -21.97 20.34
C LYS A 189 24.50 -22.36 19.28
N LEU A 190 23.42 -21.59 19.12
CA LEU A 190 22.39 -21.82 18.10
C LEU A 190 22.94 -21.74 16.69
N MET A 191 23.74 -20.72 16.38
CA MET A 191 24.38 -20.61 15.07
C MET A 191 25.31 -21.81 14.79
N ARG A 192 26.12 -22.22 15.79
CA ARG A 192 27.03 -23.38 15.65
C ARG A 192 26.28 -24.68 15.42
N ALA A 193 25.12 -24.87 16.06
CA ALA A 193 24.27 -26.04 15.84
C ALA A 193 23.77 -26.13 14.38
N GLN A 194 23.66 -24.98 13.69
CA GLN A 194 23.32 -24.88 12.27
C GLN A 194 24.55 -24.87 11.35
N GLY A 195 25.75 -25.14 11.89
CA GLY A 195 27.00 -25.11 11.13
C GLY A 195 27.52 -23.71 10.77
N GLN A 196 26.94 -22.65 11.35
CA GLN A 196 27.30 -21.26 11.07
C GLN A 196 28.10 -20.65 12.25
N GLN A 197 28.99 -19.70 11.95
CA GLN A 197 29.67 -18.89 12.98
C GLN A 197 29.06 -17.49 13.07
N PRO A 198 29.09 -16.85 14.25
CA PRO A 198 28.66 -15.46 14.40
C PRO A 198 29.49 -14.54 13.50
N ALA A 199 28.82 -13.62 12.80
CA ALA A 199 29.51 -12.59 12.04
C ALA A 199 30.17 -11.60 13.01
N GLN A 200 31.25 -10.96 12.58
CA GLN A 200 31.96 -9.93 13.36
C GLN A 200 31.93 -8.60 12.63
N GLN A 201 31.60 -7.54 13.35
CA GLN A 201 31.66 -6.17 12.84
C GLN A 201 32.54 -5.31 13.74
N LYS A 202 33.23 -4.32 13.13
CA LYS A 202 33.95 -3.30 13.88
C LYS A 202 32.94 -2.31 14.48
N ARG A 203 33.10 -1.99 15.76
CA ARG A 203 32.30 -1.01 16.49
C ARG A 203 33.22 -0.11 17.32
N THR A 204 32.88 1.17 17.39
CA THR A 204 33.59 2.14 18.22
C THR A 204 33.02 2.12 19.63
N VAL A 205 33.85 1.79 20.62
CA VAL A 205 33.48 1.78 22.04
C VAL A 205 34.12 2.99 22.70
N HIS A 206 33.31 3.77 23.39
CA HIS A 206 33.77 4.94 24.13
C HIS A 206 34.13 4.51 25.55
N THR A 207 35.42 4.59 25.90
CA THR A 207 35.92 4.26 27.24
C THR A 207 36.42 5.51 27.94
N ARG A 208 36.70 5.40 29.25
CA ARG A 208 37.29 6.48 30.04
C ARG A 208 38.65 6.97 29.48
N ASN A 209 39.30 6.17 28.63
CA ASN A 209 40.60 6.44 28.02
C ASN A 209 40.50 6.87 26.54
N GLY A 210 39.29 7.15 26.03
CA GLY A 210 39.04 7.56 24.65
C GLY A 210 38.23 6.54 23.84
N GLU A 211 38.05 6.83 22.55
CA GLU A 211 37.40 5.93 21.59
C GLU A 211 38.35 4.80 21.17
N GLN A 212 37.87 3.56 21.24
CA GLN A 212 38.61 2.38 20.81
C GLN A 212 37.76 1.56 19.83
N GLU A 213 38.36 1.15 18.70
CA GLU A 213 37.72 0.26 17.73
C GLU A 213 37.83 -1.20 18.21
N VAL A 214 36.70 -1.88 18.39
CA VAL A 214 36.62 -3.27 18.86
C VAL A 214 35.82 -4.11 17.86
N ARG A 215 36.25 -5.35 17.60
CA ARG A 215 35.44 -6.32 16.84
C ARG A 215 34.45 -7.01 17.76
N VAL A 216 33.17 -6.93 17.43
CA VAL A 216 32.08 -7.49 18.24
C VAL A 216 31.29 -8.50 17.41
N ASN A 217 30.88 -9.60 18.04
CA ASN A 217 29.97 -10.55 17.41
C ASN A 217 28.59 -9.93 17.23
N VAL A 218 28.04 -10.11 16.04
CA VAL A 218 26.69 -9.69 15.66
C VAL A 218 25.89 -10.91 15.23
N TYR A 219 24.59 -10.87 15.51
CA TYR A 219 23.66 -11.98 15.34
C TYR A 219 22.41 -11.48 14.67
N THR A 220 21.73 -12.32 13.88
CA THR A 220 20.42 -11.95 13.36
C THR A 220 19.44 -11.79 14.53
N ARG A 221 18.51 -10.82 14.42
CA ARG A 221 17.44 -10.62 15.41
C ARG A 221 16.71 -11.93 15.76
N ALA A 222 16.40 -12.76 14.77
CA ALA A 222 15.73 -14.04 14.97
C ALA A 222 16.52 -15.01 15.87
N VAL A 223 17.85 -15.06 15.72
CA VAL A 223 18.72 -15.90 16.57
C VAL A 223 18.73 -15.37 18.01
N LEU A 224 18.74 -14.04 18.20
CA LEU A 224 18.69 -13.45 19.54
C LEU A 224 17.33 -13.67 20.22
N GLU A 225 16.22 -13.54 19.49
CA GLU A 225 14.87 -13.83 20.01
C GLU A 225 14.73 -15.30 20.40
N GLN A 226 15.26 -16.23 19.60
CA GLN A 226 15.27 -17.65 19.91
C GLN A 226 16.14 -17.97 21.13
N ALA A 227 17.35 -17.40 21.20
CA ALA A 227 18.25 -17.56 22.34
C ALA A 227 17.63 -17.01 23.64
N GLU A 228 16.88 -15.91 23.56
CA GLU A 228 16.18 -15.32 24.70
C GLU A 228 15.06 -16.23 25.20
N ARG A 229 14.30 -16.85 24.29
CA ARG A 229 13.28 -17.87 24.64
C ARG A 229 13.90 -19.06 25.36
N GLU A 230 15.04 -19.55 24.90
CA GLU A 230 15.75 -20.68 25.53
C GLU A 230 16.34 -20.34 26.90
N LEU A 231 16.63 -19.07 27.18
CA LEU A 231 17.13 -18.60 28.47
C LEU A 231 16.02 -18.23 29.47
N ALA A 232 14.79 -18.07 28.98
CA ALA A 232 13.61 -17.79 29.82
C ALA A 232 12.99 -19.07 30.41
N VAL A 233 13.44 -20.25 29.96
CA VAL A 233 13.14 -21.58 30.51
C VAL A 233 14.19 -21.98 31.54
#